data_AF-A0A7W9ULF5-F1
#
_entry.id   AF-A0A7W9ULF5-F1
#
_cell.length_a   1.000
_cell.length_b   1.000
_cell.length_c   1.000
_cell.angle_alpha   90.00
_cell.angle_beta   90.00
_cell.angle_gamma   90.00
#
_symmetry.space_group_name_H-M   'P 1'
#
loop_
_entity.id
_entity.type
_entity.pdbx_description
1 polymer ?
#
loop_
_entity_poly.entity_id
_entity_poly.type
_entity_poly.pdbx_seq_one_letter_code
_entity_poly.pdbx_strand_id
1 'polypeptide(L)'
;MTDYYAVAAVRERECRVQARAYAIWLSALRPANIVLVVGAAVLSAVAGAAVLADLAGPLPGYLALVSAVFTVIHNRLDCDVHQAECRRLRAAYEAQAYPRPRLSTRHYARRILCPRYVRALTDRIKE
;
A
#
# COMPACT_ATOMS: atom_id res chain seq x y z
N MET A 1 -33.61 8.57 -19.22
CA MET A 1 -32.27 9.08 -19.60
C MET A 1 -31.50 9.25 -18.31
N THR A 2 -30.60 8.32 -17.98
CA THR A 2 -29.84 8.36 -16.73
C THR A 2 -28.87 9.53 -16.78
N ASP A 3 -28.83 10.33 -15.72
CA ASP A 3 -27.90 11.46 -15.64
C ASP A 3 -26.47 10.93 -15.47
N TYR A 4 -25.77 10.81 -16.60
CA TYR A 4 -24.40 10.32 -16.66
C TYR A 4 -23.43 11.19 -15.85
N TYR A 5 -23.72 12.48 -15.66
CA TYR A 5 -22.88 13.38 -14.88
C TYR A 5 -23.04 13.11 -13.39
N ALA A 6 -24.27 12.90 -12.92
CA ALA A 6 -24.53 12.51 -11.53
C ALA A 6 -23.84 11.19 -11.18
N VAL A 7 -23.89 10.18 -12.07
CA VAL A 7 -23.20 8.90 -11.87
C VAL A 7 -21.68 9.09 -11.84
N ALA A 8 -21.11 9.90 -12.75
CA ALA A 8 -19.67 10.15 -12.79
C ALA A 8 -19.16 10.85 -11.51
N ALA A 9 -19.90 11.84 -11.00
CA ALA A 9 -19.54 12.57 -9.77
C ALA A 9 -19.55 11.67 -8.53
N VAL A 10 -20.52 10.75 -8.42
CA VAL A 10 -20.57 9.77 -7.33
C VAL A 10 -19.36 8.84 -7.37
N ARG A 11 -18.97 8.38 -8.56
CA ARG A 11 -17.80 7.49 -8.75
C ARG A 11 -16.47 8.17 -8.44
N GLU A 12 -16.32 9.43 -8.83
CA GLU A 12 -15.13 10.23 -8.49
C GLU A 12 -14.98 10.33 -6.96
N ARG A 13 -16.10 10.58 -6.25
CA ARG A 13 -16.12 10.65 -4.79
C ARG A 13 -15.73 9.31 -4.14
N GLU A 14 -16.28 8.19 -4.62
CA GLU A 14 -15.93 6.85 -4.14
C GLU A 14 -14.42 6.56 -4.32
N CYS A 15 -13.86 6.87 -5.49
CA CYS A 15 -12.43 6.67 -5.77
C CYS A 15 -11.55 7.51 -4.83
N ARG A 16 -11.93 8.76 -4.56
CA ARG A 16 -11.20 9.64 -3.63
C ARG A 16 -11.25 9.13 -2.19
N VAL A 17 -12.39 8.61 -1.74
CA VAL A 17 -12.53 8.03 -0.40
C VAL A 17 -11.61 6.82 -0.25
N GLN A 18 -11.59 5.93 -1.24
CA GLN A 18 -10.73 4.75 -1.22
C GLN A 18 -9.24 5.14 -1.27
N ALA A 19 -8.86 6.08 -2.13
CA ALA A 19 -7.49 6.60 -2.19
C ALA A 19 -7.03 7.18 -0.83
N ARG A 20 -7.89 7.91 -0.13
CA ARG A 20 -7.61 8.44 1.21
C ARG A 20 -7.46 7.33 2.26
N ALA A 21 -8.32 6.31 2.22
CA ALA A 21 -8.22 5.19 3.15
C ALA A 21 -6.87 4.47 3.01
N TYR A 22 -6.42 4.20 1.78
CA TYR A 22 -5.10 3.63 1.52
C TYR A 22 -3.96 4.56 1.95
N ALA A 23 -4.11 5.88 1.77
CA ALA A 23 -3.10 6.83 2.21
C ALA A 23 -2.94 6.87 3.74
N ILE A 24 -4.05 6.85 4.49
CA ILE A 24 -4.05 6.79 5.95
C ILE A 24 -3.40 5.48 6.41
N TRP A 25 -3.79 4.35 5.82
CA TRP A 25 -3.19 3.06 6.14
C TRP A 25 -1.68 3.06 5.89
N LEU A 26 -1.23 3.57 4.73
CA LEU A 26 0.19 3.67 4.40
C LEU A 26 0.95 4.54 5.41
N SER A 27 0.33 5.63 5.88
CA SER A 27 0.94 6.53 6.87
C SER A 27 1.11 5.87 8.24
N ALA A 28 0.18 4.98 8.62
CA ALA A 28 0.25 4.22 9.86
C ALA A 28 1.27 3.07 9.80
N LEU A 29 1.45 2.42 8.63
CA LEU A 29 2.43 1.35 8.48
C LEU A 29 3.87 1.85 8.35
N ARG A 30 4.06 3.09 7.92
CA ARG A 30 5.39 3.69 7.74
C ARG A 30 6.25 3.69 9.02
N PRO A 31 5.77 4.14 10.20
CA PRO A 31 6.55 4.08 11.43
C PRO A 31 6.85 2.65 11.85
N ALA A 32 5.90 1.72 11.71
CA ALA A 32 6.14 0.31 12.03
C ALA A 32 7.26 -0.28 11.16
N ASN A 33 7.26 0.02 9.85
CA ASN A 33 8.31 -0.46 8.95
C ASN A 33 9.69 0.12 9.33
N ILE A 34 9.75 1.42 9.66
CA ILE A 34 10.98 2.06 10.11
C ILE A 34 11.51 1.40 11.38
N VAL A 35 10.66 1.19 12.39
CA VAL A 35 11.07 0.57 13.65
C VAL A 35 11.57 -0.86 13.42
N LEU A 36 10.90 -1.65 12.61
CA LEU A 36 11.31 -3.03 12.36
C LEU A 36 12.63 -3.12 11.58
N VAL A 37 12.79 -2.32 10.52
CA VAL A 37 13.99 -2.37 9.67
C VAL A 37 15.17 -1.65 10.32
N VAL A 38 14.99 -0.38 10.72
CA VAL A 38 16.06 0.44 11.31
C VAL A 38 16.38 -0.06 12.71
N GLY A 39 15.36 -0.43 13.49
CA GLY A 39 15.57 -1.00 14.82
C GLY A 39 16.35 -2.30 14.78
N ALA A 40 16.01 -3.23 13.86
CA ALA A 40 16.80 -4.45 13.68
C ALA A 40 18.25 -4.12 13.32
N ALA A 41 18.48 -3.25 12.32
CA ALA A 41 19.83 -2.88 11.90
C ALA A 41 20.66 -2.26 13.04
N VAL A 42 20.08 -1.33 13.80
CA VAL A 42 20.76 -0.69 14.94
C VAL A 42 21.05 -1.70 16.05
N LEU A 43 20.08 -2.54 16.42
CA LEU A 43 20.26 -3.56 17.46
C LEU A 43 21.35 -4.57 17.07
N SER A 44 21.38 -5.00 15.81
CA SER A 44 22.43 -5.89 15.29
C SER A 44 23.81 -5.23 15.32
N ALA A 45 23.90 -3.96 14.91
CA ALA A 45 25.15 -3.22 14.92
C ALA A 45 25.68 -3.01 16.35
N VAL A 46 24.81 -2.65 17.30
CA VAL A 46 25.18 -2.49 18.72
C VAL A 46 25.58 -3.84 19.32
N ALA A 47 24.88 -4.92 19.00
CA ALA A 47 25.26 -6.26 19.42
C ALA A 47 26.67 -6.64 18.92
N GLY A 48 26.94 -6.43 17.63
CA GLY A 48 28.24 -6.70 17.03
C GLY A 48 29.36 -5.83 17.63
N ALA A 49 29.10 -4.54 17.83
CA ALA A 49 30.04 -3.63 18.48
C ALA A 49 30.32 -4.04 19.93
N ALA A 50 29.31 -4.50 20.67
CA ALA A 50 29.49 -4.94 22.04
C ALA A 50 30.32 -6.22 22.15
N VAL A 51 30.17 -7.15 21.19
CA VAL A 51 31.05 -8.32 21.07
C VAL A 51 32.49 -7.91 20.77
N LEU A 52 32.71 -6.97 19.85
CA LEU A 52 34.06 -6.48 19.52
C LEU A 52 34.74 -5.73 20.66
N ALA A 53 33.97 -5.05 21.51
CA ALA A 53 34.46 -4.35 22.69
C ALA A 53 34.70 -5.27 23.91
N ASP A 54 34.53 -6.59 23.75
CA ASP A 54 34.66 -7.59 24.82
C ASP A 54 33.80 -7.28 26.05
N LEU A 55 32.60 -6.71 25.82
CA LEU A 55 31.64 -6.46 26.89
C LEU A 55 31.09 -7.80 27.38
N ALA A 56 31.57 -8.24 28.55
CA ALA A 56 31.15 -9.49 29.17
C ALA A 56 29.64 -9.50 29.52
N GLY A 57 28.99 -10.63 29.27
CA GLY A 57 27.61 -10.90 29.67
C GLY A 57 26.67 -11.24 28.51
N PRO A 58 25.39 -11.54 28.82
CA PRO A 58 24.42 -12.03 27.82
C PRO A 58 23.81 -10.93 26.94
N LEU A 59 24.09 -9.65 27.26
CA LEU A 59 23.47 -8.49 26.60
C LEU A 59 23.63 -8.49 25.07
N PRO A 60 24.83 -8.74 24.48
CA PRO A 60 24.98 -8.74 23.02
C PRO A 60 24.14 -9.83 22.36
N GLY A 61 24.03 -11.00 23.01
CA GLY A 61 23.20 -12.10 22.54
C GLY A 61 21.71 -11.74 22.51
N TYR A 62 21.20 -11.08 23.56
CA TYR A 62 19.81 -10.62 23.59
C TYR A 62 19.53 -9.56 22.51
N LEU A 63 20.44 -8.61 22.30
CA LEU A 63 20.28 -7.59 21.26
C LEU A 63 20.25 -8.22 19.85
N ALA A 64 21.13 -9.19 19.58
CA ALA A 64 21.13 -9.95 18.34
C ALA A 64 19.83 -10.76 18.15
N LEU A 65 19.32 -11.38 19.21
CA LEU A 65 18.06 -12.14 19.16
C LEU A 65 16.85 -11.23 18.86
N VAL A 66 16.75 -10.09 19.54
CA VAL A 66 15.65 -9.13 19.30
C VAL A 66 15.73 -8.58 17.87
N SER A 67 16.93 -8.28 17.37
CA SER A 67 17.14 -7.89 15.97
C SER A 67 16.63 -8.96 14.99
N ALA A 68 16.94 -10.23 15.24
CA ALA A 68 16.48 -11.33 14.40
C ALA A 68 14.95 -11.45 14.41
N VAL A 69 14.31 -11.29 15.58
CA VAL A 69 12.84 -11.29 15.70
C VAL A 69 12.21 -10.17 14.87
N PHE A 70 12.75 -8.94 14.96
CA PHE A 70 12.24 -7.81 14.17
C PHE A 70 12.37 -8.07 12.67
N THR A 71 13.48 -8.66 12.24
CA THR A 71 13.71 -9.04 10.83
C THR A 71 12.70 -10.08 10.36
N VAL A 72 12.44 -11.12 11.16
CA VAL A 72 11.45 -12.15 10.84
C VAL A 72 10.04 -11.57 10.76
N ILE A 73 9.66 -10.71 11.71
CA ILE A 73 8.35 -10.05 11.71
C ILE A 73 8.19 -9.19 10.47
N HIS A 74 9.19 -8.37 10.12
CA HIS A 74 9.16 -7.53 8.92
C HIS A 74 8.97 -8.37 7.64
N ASN A 75 9.76 -9.44 7.50
CA ASN A 75 9.68 -10.34 6.34
C ASN A 75 8.34 -11.09 6.27
N ARG A 76 7.81 -11.55 7.41
CA ARG A 76 6.53 -12.31 7.44
C ARG A 76 5.31 -11.44 7.19
N LEU A 77 5.37 -10.16 7.55
CA LEU A 77 4.28 -9.23 7.30
C LEU A 77 4.30 -8.64 5.88
N ASP A 78 5.31 -8.98 5.07
CA ASP A 78 5.46 -8.51 3.68
C ASP A 78 5.18 -7.01 3.55
N CYS A 79 5.65 -6.23 4.54
CA CYS A 79 5.26 -4.82 4.71
C CYS A 79 5.55 -4.01 3.45
N ASP A 80 6.65 -4.31 2.75
CA ASP A 80 7.05 -3.63 1.52
C ASP A 80 6.13 -3.97 0.34
N VAL A 81 5.73 -5.24 0.21
CA VAL A 81 4.79 -5.70 -0.83
C VAL A 81 3.42 -5.08 -0.59
N HIS A 82 2.95 -5.08 0.66
CA HIS A 82 1.66 -4.46 1.02
C HIS A 82 1.67 -2.96 0.78
N GLN A 83 2.76 -2.27 1.14
CA GLN A 83 2.91 -0.85 0.85
C GLN A 83 2.99 -0.55 -0.66
N ALA A 84 3.68 -1.39 -1.44
CA ALA A 84 3.75 -1.27 -2.88
C ALA A 84 2.36 -1.42 -3.53
N GLU A 85 1.58 -2.41 -3.11
CA GLU A 85 0.22 -2.61 -3.62
C GLU A 85 -0.70 -1.46 -3.22
N CYS A 86 -0.62 -0.98 -1.97
CA CYS A 86 -1.39 0.18 -1.53
C CYS A 86 -1.05 1.45 -2.33
N ARG A 87 0.23 1.68 -2.65
CA ARG A 87 0.68 2.77 -3.54
C ARG A 87 0.12 2.59 -4.96
N ARG A 88 0.14 1.38 -5.49
CA ARG A 88 -0.42 1.04 -6.81
C ARG A 88 -1.92 1.31 -6.87
N LEU A 89 -2.68 0.82 -5.89
CA LEU A 89 -4.13 1.03 -5.80
C LEU A 89 -4.48 2.50 -5.67
N ARG A 90 -3.78 3.23 -4.81
CA ARG A 90 -3.95 4.69 -4.67
C ARG A 90 -3.75 5.41 -6.00
N ALA A 91 -2.64 5.15 -6.71
CA ALA A 91 -2.36 5.76 -8.01
C ALA A 91 -3.44 5.43 -9.04
N ALA A 92 -3.95 4.19 -9.04
CA ALA A 92 -5.04 3.78 -9.93
C ALA A 92 -6.37 4.50 -9.64
N TYR A 93 -6.70 4.74 -8.37
CA TYR A 93 -7.90 5.50 -7.98
C TYR A 93 -7.75 7.00 -8.24
N GLU A 94 -6.57 7.58 -8.00
CA GLU A 94 -6.29 8.99 -8.31
C GLU A 94 -6.39 9.25 -9.83
N ALA A 95 -5.87 8.35 -10.65
CA ALA A 95 -5.96 8.44 -12.12
C ALA A 95 -7.41 8.36 -12.64
N GLN A 96 -8.30 7.66 -11.94
CA GLN A 96 -9.73 7.58 -12.27
C GLN A 96 -10.52 8.78 -11.77
N ALA A 97 -10.04 9.46 -10.72
CA ALA A 97 -10.71 10.61 -10.11
C ALA A 97 -10.33 11.97 -10.75
N TYR A 98 -9.40 12.00 -11.71
CA TYR A 98 -9.04 13.25 -12.39
C TYR A 98 -9.99 13.50 -13.58
N PRO A 99 -10.69 14.65 -13.63
CA PRO A 99 -11.51 15.00 -14.78
C PRO A 99 -10.59 15.22 -15.98
N ARG A 100 -10.62 14.31 -16.96
CA ARG A 100 -9.90 14.55 -18.21
C ARG A 100 -10.55 15.72 -18.94
N PRO A 101 -9.79 16.71 -19.42
CA PRO A 101 -10.32 17.71 -20.34
C PRO A 101 -10.86 16.99 -21.59
N ARG A 102 -12.16 17.21 -21.85
CA ARG A 102 -12.96 16.86 -23.04
C ARG A 102 -12.27 15.92 -24.04
N LEU A 103 -12.23 14.62 -23.74
CA LEU A 103 -12.08 13.63 -24.80
C LEU A 103 -13.45 13.40 -25.41
N SER A 104 -13.55 13.54 -26.73
CA SER A 104 -14.79 13.38 -27.50
C SER A 104 -15.55 12.13 -27.05
N THR A 105 -16.87 12.27 -26.98
CA THR A 105 -17.86 11.32 -26.45
C THR A 105 -17.72 9.88 -26.97
N ARG A 106 -16.99 9.64 -28.07
CA ARG A 106 -16.74 8.30 -28.62
C ARG A 106 -15.72 7.46 -27.86
N HIS A 107 -14.91 8.01 -26.95
CA HIS A 107 -13.90 7.25 -26.20
C HIS A 107 -14.26 7.01 -24.72
N TYR A 108 -15.33 7.64 -24.23
CA TYR A 108 -15.75 7.57 -22.83
C TYR A 108 -16.37 6.20 -22.47
N ALA A 109 -17.07 5.56 -23.40
CA ALA A 109 -17.79 4.31 -23.16
C ALA A 109 -16.89 3.10 -22.87
N ARG A 110 -15.59 3.16 -23.17
CA ARG A 110 -14.68 1.99 -23.10
C ARG A 110 -13.73 1.98 -21.90
N ARG A 111 -13.58 3.08 -21.14
CA ARG A 111 -12.53 3.20 -20.10
C ARG A 111 -13.01 3.52 -18.69
N ILE A 112 -14.30 3.78 -18.47
CA ILE A 112 -14.85 4.13 -17.14
C ILE A 112 -15.43 2.91 -16.41
N LEU A 113 -15.46 1.76 -17.06
CA LEU A 113 -15.73 0.53 -16.34
C LEU A 113 -14.47 0.15 -15.56
N CYS A 114 -14.52 0.41 -14.26
CA CYS A 114 -13.70 -0.24 -13.24
C CYS A 114 -13.51 -1.72 -13.63
N PRO A 115 -12.29 -2.29 -13.58
CA PRO A 115 -12.02 -3.66 -14.04
C PRO A 115 -12.96 -4.72 -13.43
N ARG A 116 -13.47 -4.46 -12.22
CA ARG A 116 -14.49 -5.31 -11.56
C ARG A 116 -15.85 -5.30 -12.27
N TYR A 117 -16.25 -4.18 -12.89
CA TYR A 117 -17.53 -4.07 -13.59
C TYR A 117 -17.46 -4.54 -15.05
N VAL A 118 -16.31 -4.43 -15.74
CA VAL A 118 -16.12 -5.09 -17.06
C VAL A 118 -16.33 -6.58 -16.92
N ARG A 119 -15.78 -7.22 -15.88
CA ARG A 119 -15.95 -8.65 -15.66
C ARG A 119 -17.42 -9.02 -15.40
N ALA A 120 -18.08 -8.30 -14.49
CA ALA A 120 -19.50 -8.51 -14.17
C ALA A 120 -20.49 -8.22 -15.34
N LEU A 121 -20.15 -7.32 -16.27
CA LEU A 121 -20.95 -7.07 -17.47
C LEU A 121 -20.66 -8.05 -18.59
N THR A 122 -19.42 -8.53 -18.72
CA THR A 122 -19.09 -9.56 -19.71
C THR A 122 -19.80 -10.87 -19.37
N ASP A 123 -20.00 -11.15 -18.09
CA ASP A 123 -20.73 -12.33 -17.63
C ASP A 123 -22.26 -12.21 -17.88
N ARG A 124 -22.85 -11.00 -17.77
CA ARG A 124 -24.28 -10.77 -18.08
C ARG A 124 -24.64 -10.67 -19.57
N ILE A 125 -23.68 -10.42 -20.44
CA ILE A 125 -23.91 -10.35 -21.91
C ILE A 125 -23.82 -11.75 -22.54
N LYS A 126 -23.34 -12.75 -21.79
CA LYS A 126 -23.23 -14.15 -22.21
C LYS A 126 -24.40 -15.04 -21.75
N GLU A 127 -25.36 -14.47 -21.01
CA GLU A 127 -26.67 -15.06 -20.72
C GLU A 127 -27.73 -14.47 -21.66
#